data_AF-A0A5C4YAV3-F1
#
_entry.id   AF-A0A5C4YAV3-F1
#
_cell.length_a   1.000
_cell.length_b   1.000
_cell.length_c   1.000
_cell.angle_alpha   90.00
_cell.angle_beta   90.00
_cell.angle_gamma   90.00
#
_symmetry.space_group_name_H-M   'P 1'
#
loop_
_entity.id
_entity.type
_entity.pdbx_description
1 polymer ?
#
loop_
_entity_poly.entity_id
_entity_poly.type
_entity_poly.pdbx_seq_one_letter_code
_entity_poly.pdbx_strand_id
1 'polypeptide(L)'
;MKRSSPLAFLALTGLLLTACGGTTPGDVTAPTIKLTAAPKTVTVAGTVTLTADASDNVGVTKVTFYRGDKEIGTDTTAPFEIKDNVTADQNGSVVYRAVATDAAGNTADAADTVTINISTAPPADTTKPTVTLTAAPKTVTAAGAVTLTADATDDVGVVKVTFYRDDTEIGSDTTAPYEFKDNVTAANNGTLNYHVVATDAAGNIGESTTTVTVNISTAPPADTTKPTVTLTAAPKTVTAAGPVSLTADAKDNVGVVKVTFYRGDKEIGTDTTAPYEFKDNVTADQNGSVVYRAVAVDAAGNKGESTTTVTVNIDVTKPTVSLKAVPTIVMAAGEISLTADASDNVGVTKVTFYRGDKEIGIDTTAPYEFKDSVTAADNGTLNYRAVAADAAGNSAEATAMVKVDIDPNEPNDSTATATPLMVGKPINGSIAGQDRDMDYFKFDAAEGDKLMLTVKSTSIDSNSTLDPYVQILMPDGKTVVEKDDDGGADLESAIRFNVPQTGTYYVALTSFDIHDDAEATDNKITNTYQIALTNR
;
A
#
# COMPACT_ATOMS: atom_id res chain seq x y z
N MET A 1 -115.22 63.17 -3.18
CA MET A 1 -113.94 63.20 -2.43
C MET A 1 -114.07 62.08 -1.43
N LYS A 2 -114.08 62.17 -0.13
CA LYS A 2 -114.88 63.16 0.52
C LYS A 2 -116.33 62.96 -0.03
N ARG A 3 -117.26 63.88 -0.05
CA ARG A 3 -117.48 65.17 0.60
C ARG A 3 -118.78 65.54 -0.14
N SER A 4 -119.99 65.32 0.40
CA SER A 4 -121.25 65.27 -0.40
C SER A 4 -121.35 64.00 -1.28
N SER A 5 -122.45 63.50 -1.87
CA SER A 5 -123.92 63.78 -2.02
C SER A 5 -124.45 62.68 -2.98
N PRO A 6 -125.76 62.44 -3.20
CA PRO A 6 -126.89 62.51 -2.27
C PRO A 6 -127.83 61.26 -2.34
N LEU A 7 -128.82 61.26 -1.43
CA LEU A 7 -130.28 60.96 -1.54
C LEU A 7 -130.80 60.15 -2.77
N ALA A 8 -131.90 59.39 -2.71
CA ALA A 8 -133.12 59.58 -1.92
C ALA A 8 -133.94 58.28 -1.79
N PHE A 9 -134.59 58.14 -0.64
CA PHE A 9 -135.82 57.40 -0.43
C PHE A 9 -136.98 58.22 -1.04
N LEU A 10 -137.82 57.65 -1.90
CA LEU A 10 -139.19 58.14 -2.08
C LEU A 10 -140.12 57.04 -2.58
N ALA A 11 -141.11 56.73 -1.73
CA ALA A 11 -142.33 56.03 -2.08
C ALA A 11 -143.11 56.80 -3.16
N LEU A 12 -143.91 56.13 -3.98
CA LEU A 12 -145.38 56.26 -3.94
C LEU A 12 -146.05 55.33 -4.95
N THR A 13 -147.07 54.68 -4.43
CA THR A 13 -148.19 53.95 -5.03
C THR A 13 -148.90 54.58 -6.24
N GLY A 14 -149.42 53.71 -7.11
CA GLY A 14 -150.59 53.91 -8.00
C GLY A 14 -150.25 54.12 -9.49
N LEU A 15 -150.96 53.59 -10.48
CA LEU A 15 -152.17 52.77 -10.54
C LEU A 15 -152.39 52.42 -12.05
N LEU A 16 -152.85 51.19 -12.35
CA LEU A 16 -153.67 50.78 -13.53
C LEU A 16 -152.98 50.76 -14.94
N LEU A 17 -152.93 49.67 -15.74
CA LEU A 17 -154.00 48.79 -16.25
C LEU A 17 -153.45 47.43 -16.81
N THR A 18 -154.12 46.33 -16.43
CA THR A 18 -154.47 45.10 -17.22
C THR A 18 -153.43 44.25 -17.99
N ALA A 19 -153.10 43.08 -17.43
CA ALA A 19 -153.29 41.74 -18.04
C ALA A 19 -153.03 40.64 -16.97
N CYS A 20 -154.00 39.76 -16.69
CA CYS A 20 -153.96 38.82 -15.57
C CYS A 20 -153.20 37.54 -15.93
N GLY A 21 -152.20 37.16 -15.12
CA GLY A 21 -151.42 35.92 -15.22
C GLY A 21 -151.66 34.98 -14.03
N GLY A 22 -151.33 33.70 -14.24
CA GLY A 22 -151.20 32.68 -13.19
C GLY A 22 -149.95 31.83 -13.49
N THR A 23 -148.88 32.05 -12.72
CA THR A 23 -147.61 31.31 -12.77
C THR A 23 -147.54 30.35 -11.58
N THR A 24 -147.29 29.07 -11.82
CA THR A 24 -146.85 28.08 -10.81
C THR A 24 -145.50 28.49 -10.22
N PRO A 25 -145.25 28.31 -8.90
CA PRO A 25 -143.93 28.58 -8.31
C PRO A 25 -142.86 27.68 -8.94
N GLY A 26 -141.73 28.25 -9.38
CA GLY A 26 -140.56 27.49 -9.82
C GLY A 26 -139.86 26.79 -8.65
N ASP A 27 -139.11 25.73 -8.93
CA ASP A 27 -138.38 24.98 -7.89
C ASP A 27 -137.25 25.80 -7.27
N VAL A 28 -137.15 25.73 -5.95
CA VAL A 28 -136.22 26.51 -5.11
C VAL A 28 -135.39 25.64 -4.17
N THR A 29 -135.52 24.31 -4.27
CA THR A 29 -134.74 23.38 -3.45
C THR A 29 -133.38 23.19 -4.10
N ALA A 30 -132.29 23.30 -3.32
CA ALA A 30 -130.96 23.05 -3.84
C ALA A 30 -130.60 21.55 -3.75
N PRO A 31 -129.77 21.03 -4.67
CA PRO A 31 -129.25 19.67 -4.58
C PRO A 31 -128.53 19.38 -3.28
N THR A 32 -128.43 18.10 -2.91
CA THR A 32 -127.45 17.61 -1.94
C THR A 32 -126.31 16.91 -2.68
N ILE A 33 -125.06 17.11 -2.26
CA ILE A 33 -123.88 16.49 -2.89
C ILE A 33 -122.86 16.01 -1.85
N LYS A 34 -122.22 14.87 -2.12
CA LYS A 34 -121.03 14.37 -1.42
C LYS A 34 -119.95 14.00 -2.42
N LEU A 35 -118.75 14.55 -2.27
CA LEU A 35 -117.58 14.23 -3.09
C LEU A 35 -116.70 13.19 -2.39
N THR A 36 -116.24 12.19 -3.15
CA THR A 36 -115.20 11.24 -2.72
C THR A 36 -114.06 11.24 -3.72
N ALA A 37 -112.85 11.56 -3.25
CA ALA A 37 -111.60 11.45 -4.00
C ALA A 37 -110.79 10.24 -3.54
N ALA A 38 -110.37 9.38 -4.48
CA ALA A 38 -109.58 8.18 -4.21
C ALA A 38 -108.46 7.97 -5.25
N PRO A 39 -107.25 7.55 -4.85
CA PRO A 39 -106.82 7.25 -3.47
C PRO A 39 -106.59 8.53 -2.64
N LYS A 40 -106.60 8.41 -1.30
CA LYS A 40 -106.35 9.53 -0.37
C LYS A 40 -104.90 9.98 -0.30
N THR A 41 -103.97 9.08 -0.67
CA THR A 41 -102.55 9.36 -0.73
C THR A 41 -101.99 8.82 -2.04
N VAL A 42 -101.22 9.64 -2.75
CA VAL A 42 -100.55 9.28 -4.01
C VAL A 42 -99.04 9.38 -3.81
N THR A 43 -98.34 8.24 -3.80
CA THR A 43 -96.87 8.19 -3.60
C THR A 43 -96.09 7.88 -4.87
N VAL A 44 -96.80 7.62 -5.97
CA VAL A 44 -96.26 7.41 -7.32
C VAL A 44 -97.18 8.16 -8.30
N ALA A 45 -96.65 8.80 -9.34
CA ALA A 45 -97.45 9.51 -10.33
C ALA A 45 -98.58 8.61 -10.89
N GLY A 46 -99.80 9.13 -10.95
CA GLY A 46 -100.98 8.31 -11.23
C GLY A 46 -102.29 9.09 -11.19
N THR A 47 -103.42 8.38 -11.20
CA THR A 47 -104.77 8.98 -11.30
C THR A 47 -105.48 9.03 -9.96
N VAL A 48 -106.15 10.15 -9.68
CA VAL A 48 -107.16 10.32 -8.64
C VAL A 48 -108.54 10.28 -9.29
N THR A 49 -109.42 9.39 -8.83
CA THR A 49 -110.82 9.33 -9.25
C THR A 49 -111.67 10.16 -8.28
N LEU A 50 -112.52 11.02 -8.83
CA LEU A 50 -113.47 11.87 -8.13
C LEU A 50 -114.89 11.39 -8.43
N THR A 51 -115.61 10.94 -7.41
CA THR A 51 -117.01 10.49 -7.52
C THR A 51 -117.90 11.40 -6.70
N ALA A 52 -118.95 11.95 -7.33
CA ALA A 52 -119.93 12.78 -6.65
C ALA A 52 -121.29 12.06 -6.56
N ASP A 53 -121.77 11.89 -5.35
CA ASP A 53 -123.13 11.41 -5.06
C ASP A 53 -124.02 12.63 -4.87
N ALA A 54 -124.85 12.94 -5.89
CA ALA A 54 -125.69 14.13 -5.92
C ALA A 54 -127.15 13.80 -6.22
N SER A 55 -128.09 14.38 -5.46
CA SER A 55 -129.54 14.16 -5.60
C SER A 55 -130.32 15.45 -5.35
N ASP A 56 -131.50 15.54 -5.97
CA ASP A 56 -132.40 16.69 -5.85
C ASP A 56 -133.87 16.25 -6.09
N ASN A 57 -134.87 17.03 -5.65
CA ASN A 57 -136.30 16.71 -5.82
C ASN A 57 -136.80 16.80 -7.28
N VAL A 58 -136.14 17.58 -8.14
CA VAL A 58 -136.41 17.62 -9.60
C VAL A 58 -135.27 17.03 -10.44
N GLY A 59 -134.19 16.60 -9.78
CA GLY A 59 -133.06 15.90 -10.38
C GLY A 59 -131.87 16.82 -10.70
N VAL A 60 -130.67 16.26 -10.59
CA VAL A 60 -129.41 16.96 -10.88
C VAL A 60 -129.10 16.86 -12.38
N THR A 61 -128.87 17.99 -13.04
CA THR A 61 -128.56 18.04 -14.48
C THR A 61 -127.07 17.92 -14.77
N LYS A 62 -126.21 18.36 -13.84
CA LYS A 62 -124.76 18.24 -13.96
C LYS A 62 -124.03 18.33 -12.62
N VAL A 63 -122.84 17.75 -12.57
CA VAL A 63 -121.83 17.99 -11.53
C VAL A 63 -120.53 18.44 -12.18
N THR A 64 -120.02 19.61 -11.78
CA THR A 64 -118.72 20.14 -12.24
C THR A 64 -117.65 19.93 -11.17
N PHE A 65 -116.54 19.30 -11.54
CA PHE A 65 -115.40 18.97 -10.67
C PHE A 65 -114.24 19.94 -10.87
N TYR A 66 -113.58 20.31 -9.77
CA TYR A 66 -112.50 21.26 -9.71
C TYR A 66 -111.33 20.71 -8.89
N ARG A 67 -110.10 21.07 -9.30
CA ARG A 67 -108.88 20.95 -8.49
C ARG A 67 -108.53 22.36 -8.04
N GLY A 68 -108.72 22.67 -6.75
CA GLY A 68 -108.74 24.05 -6.27
C GLY A 68 -109.79 24.87 -7.02
N ASP A 69 -109.37 25.91 -7.72
CA ASP A 69 -110.26 26.76 -8.53
C ASP A 69 -110.33 26.35 -10.02
N LYS A 70 -109.47 25.42 -10.46
CA LYS A 70 -109.41 24.99 -11.85
C LYS A 70 -110.45 23.91 -12.12
N GLU A 71 -111.33 24.14 -13.07
CA GLU A 71 -112.26 23.10 -13.55
C GLU A 71 -111.48 21.95 -14.19
N ILE A 72 -111.75 20.72 -13.75
CA ILE A 72 -111.21 19.49 -14.31
C ILE A 72 -112.17 18.95 -15.37
N GLY A 73 -113.47 19.06 -15.12
CA GLY A 73 -114.51 18.68 -16.06
C GLY A 73 -115.91 18.71 -15.46
N THR A 74 -116.93 18.54 -16.31
CA THR A 74 -118.34 18.46 -15.94
C THR A 74 -118.90 17.12 -16.40
N ASP A 75 -119.65 16.44 -15.52
CA ASP A 75 -120.40 15.23 -15.83
C ASP A 75 -121.91 15.50 -15.75
N THR A 76 -122.65 15.14 -16.80
CA THR A 76 -124.11 15.36 -16.91
C THR A 76 -124.91 14.06 -16.78
N THR A 77 -124.25 12.91 -16.55
CA THR A 77 -124.93 11.61 -16.46
C THR A 77 -124.56 10.93 -15.15
N ALA A 78 -125.54 10.57 -14.34
CA ALA A 78 -125.28 9.79 -13.12
C ALA A 78 -124.86 8.35 -13.47
N PRO A 79 -123.89 7.73 -12.76
CA PRO A 79 -123.14 8.26 -11.62
C PRO A 79 -122.08 9.29 -12.05
N PHE A 80 -121.98 10.41 -11.32
CA PHE A 80 -121.09 11.51 -11.69
C PHE A 80 -119.64 11.22 -11.29
N GLU A 81 -118.74 11.08 -12.27
CA GLU A 81 -117.34 10.72 -12.06
C GLU A 81 -116.35 11.44 -13.00
N ILE A 82 -115.22 11.91 -12.46
CA ILE A 82 -114.08 12.45 -13.23
C ILE A 82 -112.78 11.80 -12.74
N LYS A 83 -111.82 11.61 -13.65
CA LYS A 83 -110.46 11.17 -13.34
C LYS A 83 -109.46 12.30 -13.56
N ASP A 84 -108.49 12.39 -12.66
CA ASP A 84 -107.54 13.48 -12.62
C ASP A 84 -106.12 12.96 -12.39
N ASN A 85 -105.21 13.20 -13.34
CA ASN A 85 -103.83 12.69 -13.26
C ASN A 85 -102.93 13.63 -12.47
N VAL A 86 -102.14 13.06 -11.58
CA VAL A 86 -101.22 13.79 -10.71
C VAL A 86 -99.77 13.34 -10.83
N THR A 87 -98.86 14.30 -10.73
CA THR A 87 -97.40 14.13 -10.87
C THR A 87 -96.66 14.80 -9.70
N ALA A 88 -95.34 14.60 -9.59
CA ALA A 88 -94.55 15.07 -8.43
C ALA A 88 -94.51 16.60 -8.28
N ASP A 89 -94.76 17.35 -9.36
CA ASP A 89 -94.97 18.81 -9.34
C ASP A 89 -96.15 19.25 -8.47
N GLN A 90 -97.07 18.33 -8.15
CA GLN A 90 -98.26 18.58 -7.36
C GLN A 90 -98.13 18.04 -5.93
N ASN A 91 -96.91 17.72 -5.47
CA ASN A 91 -96.65 17.29 -4.09
C ASN A 91 -97.24 18.30 -3.08
N GLY A 92 -98.01 17.78 -2.12
CA GLY A 92 -98.75 18.56 -1.14
C GLY A 92 -100.19 18.07 -0.95
N SER A 93 -100.97 18.84 -0.19
CA SER A 93 -102.41 18.60 0.00
C SER A 93 -103.20 19.24 -1.13
N VAL A 94 -103.84 18.43 -1.97
CA VAL A 94 -104.69 18.88 -3.08
C VAL A 94 -106.16 18.78 -2.69
N VAL A 95 -106.87 19.90 -2.78
CA VAL A 95 -108.32 19.99 -2.52
C VAL A 95 -109.08 19.87 -3.83
N TYR A 96 -110.04 18.95 -3.86
CA TYR A 96 -111.02 18.78 -4.91
C TYR A 96 -112.37 19.34 -4.47
N ARG A 97 -113.09 19.99 -5.39
CA ARG A 97 -114.45 20.50 -5.16
C ARG A 97 -115.35 20.01 -6.27
N ALA A 98 -116.60 19.65 -5.97
CA ALA A 98 -117.62 19.30 -6.93
C ALA A 98 -118.87 20.13 -6.68
N VAL A 99 -119.50 20.64 -7.75
CA VAL A 99 -120.69 21.51 -7.69
C VAL A 99 -121.82 20.86 -8.48
N ALA A 100 -122.90 20.46 -7.82
CA ALA A 100 -124.12 19.95 -8.45
C ALA A 100 -125.04 21.10 -8.86
N THR A 101 -125.73 20.98 -9.99
CA THR A 101 -126.74 21.94 -10.47
C THR A 101 -128.01 21.19 -10.89
N ASP A 102 -129.18 21.62 -10.42
CA ASP A 102 -130.48 21.06 -10.84
C ASP A 102 -130.98 21.67 -12.18
N ALA A 103 -132.22 21.42 -12.56
CA ALA A 103 -132.83 21.98 -13.78
C ALA A 103 -133.34 23.43 -13.60
N ALA A 104 -133.60 23.88 -12.37
CA ALA A 104 -134.03 25.22 -12.04
C ALA A 104 -132.85 26.22 -11.87
N GLY A 105 -131.62 25.70 -11.79
CA GLY A 105 -130.38 26.43 -11.63
C GLY A 105 -129.89 26.55 -10.18
N ASN A 106 -130.50 25.84 -9.22
CA ASN A 106 -130.00 25.82 -7.84
C ASN A 106 -128.74 24.95 -7.75
N THR A 107 -127.82 25.30 -6.85
CA THR A 107 -126.52 24.63 -6.73
C THR A 107 -126.15 24.27 -5.30
N ALA A 108 -125.32 23.23 -5.16
CA ALA A 108 -124.65 22.87 -3.92
C ALA A 108 -123.25 22.32 -4.21
N ASP A 109 -122.32 22.49 -3.28
CA ASP A 109 -120.93 22.05 -3.43
C ASP A 109 -120.47 21.12 -2.29
N ALA A 110 -119.51 20.24 -2.62
CA ALA A 110 -118.79 19.41 -1.67
C ALA A 110 -117.30 19.41 -2.01
N ALA A 111 -116.45 19.23 -0.99
CA ALA A 111 -115.01 19.16 -1.16
C ALA A 111 -114.42 17.90 -0.52
N ASP A 112 -113.30 17.45 -1.08
CA ASP A 112 -112.53 16.34 -0.56
C ASP A 112 -111.03 16.55 -0.85
N THR A 113 -110.13 15.95 -0.08
CA THR A 113 -108.69 16.20 -0.17
C THR A 113 -107.89 14.93 -0.42
N VAL A 114 -106.81 15.05 -1.20
CA VAL A 114 -105.82 14.00 -1.47
C VAL A 114 -104.42 14.54 -1.18
N THR A 115 -103.57 13.76 -0.52
CA THR A 115 -102.16 14.09 -0.32
C THR A 115 -101.29 13.45 -1.40
N ILE A 116 -100.49 14.25 -2.11
CA ILE A 116 -99.52 13.78 -3.10
C ILE A 116 -98.12 13.90 -2.50
N ASN A 117 -97.36 12.80 -2.52
CA ASN A 117 -96.00 12.72 -1.97
C ASN A 117 -95.13 11.74 -2.79
N ILE A 118 -94.72 12.18 -3.98
CA ILE A 118 -93.92 11.41 -4.93
C ILE A 118 -92.44 11.80 -4.77
N SER A 119 -91.55 10.83 -4.48
CA SER A 119 -90.10 11.04 -4.32
C SER A 119 -89.38 11.25 -5.65
N THR A 120 -88.32 12.09 -5.65
CA THR A 120 -87.50 12.44 -6.83
C THR A 120 -86.02 12.09 -6.71
N ALA A 121 -85.58 11.40 -5.64
CA ALA A 121 -84.17 11.07 -5.41
C ALA A 121 -83.73 9.77 -6.14
N PRO A 122 -82.55 9.72 -6.79
CA PRO A 122 -81.96 8.49 -7.33
C PRO A 122 -81.59 7.46 -6.24
N PRO A 123 -81.45 6.16 -6.56
CA PRO A 123 -80.90 5.16 -5.64
C PRO A 123 -79.47 5.52 -5.20
N ALA A 124 -79.10 5.17 -3.97
CA ALA A 124 -77.72 5.31 -3.49
C ALA A 124 -76.80 4.31 -4.21
N ASP A 125 -75.58 4.75 -4.51
CA ASP A 125 -74.51 3.91 -5.07
C ASP A 125 -73.88 3.03 -3.97
N THR A 126 -73.64 1.76 -4.29
CA THR A 126 -73.13 0.73 -3.38
C THR A 126 -72.06 -0.16 -4.01
N THR A 127 -71.68 0.11 -5.27
CA THR A 127 -70.65 -0.66 -5.96
C THR A 127 -69.28 -0.25 -5.44
N LYS A 128 -68.36 -1.20 -5.24
CA LYS A 128 -66.99 -0.90 -4.78
C LYS A 128 -66.06 -0.75 -5.98
N PRO A 129 -65.07 0.15 -5.91
CA PRO A 129 -63.98 0.19 -6.87
C PRO A 129 -63.24 -1.16 -6.98
N THR A 130 -62.86 -1.54 -8.19
CA THR A 130 -61.87 -2.61 -8.44
C THR A 130 -60.51 -1.96 -8.67
N VAL A 131 -59.48 -2.40 -7.94
CA VAL A 131 -58.12 -1.85 -8.05
C VAL A 131 -57.07 -2.95 -8.14
N THR A 132 -56.03 -2.74 -8.95
CA THR A 132 -54.80 -3.54 -8.94
C THR A 132 -53.59 -2.66 -8.69
N LEU A 133 -52.63 -3.13 -7.90
CA LEU A 133 -51.40 -2.41 -7.57
C LEU A 133 -50.17 -3.11 -8.16
N THR A 134 -49.38 -2.38 -8.92
CA THR A 134 -48.06 -2.82 -9.40
C THR A 134 -46.97 -1.93 -8.87
N ALA A 135 -45.76 -2.48 -8.75
CA ALA A 135 -44.57 -1.77 -8.29
C ALA A 135 -43.38 -2.11 -9.20
N ALA A 136 -42.64 -1.09 -9.61
CA ALA A 136 -41.45 -1.22 -10.43
C ALA A 136 -40.28 -0.35 -9.91
N PRO A 137 -39.07 -0.90 -9.74
CA PRO A 137 -38.73 -2.32 -9.90
C PRO A 137 -39.22 -3.20 -8.73
N LYS A 138 -39.34 -4.51 -8.95
CA LYS A 138 -39.68 -5.50 -7.90
C LYS A 138 -38.52 -5.79 -6.93
N THR A 139 -37.30 -5.51 -7.36
CA THR A 139 -36.07 -5.64 -6.57
C THR A 139 -35.25 -4.37 -6.72
N VAL A 140 -34.85 -3.77 -5.59
CA VAL A 140 -34.03 -2.55 -5.54
C VAL A 140 -32.66 -2.86 -4.94
N THR A 141 -31.59 -2.63 -5.70
CA THR A 141 -30.20 -2.89 -5.27
C THR A 141 -29.35 -1.62 -5.12
N ALA A 142 -29.91 -0.46 -5.46
CA ALA A 142 -29.33 0.86 -5.24
C ALA A 142 -30.44 1.84 -4.78
N ALA A 143 -30.11 2.83 -3.95
CA ALA A 143 -31.10 3.81 -3.50
C ALA A 143 -31.77 4.53 -4.68
N GLY A 144 -33.09 4.67 -4.62
CA GLY A 144 -33.88 5.20 -5.74
C GLY A 144 -35.38 5.06 -5.54
N ALA A 145 -36.14 5.49 -6.54
CA ALA A 145 -37.59 5.45 -6.51
C ALA A 145 -38.14 4.07 -6.91
N VAL A 146 -39.12 3.59 -6.15
CA VAL A 146 -40.07 2.56 -6.55
C VAL A 146 -41.33 3.27 -7.05
N THR A 147 -41.67 3.07 -8.33
CA THR A 147 -42.93 3.58 -8.88
C THR A 147 -44.04 2.59 -8.58
N LEU A 148 -45.06 3.05 -7.87
CA LEU A 148 -46.32 2.36 -7.61
C LEU A 148 -47.35 2.86 -8.61
N THR A 149 -47.98 1.93 -9.32
CA THR A 149 -49.03 2.24 -10.30
C THR A 149 -50.28 1.46 -9.91
N ALA A 150 -51.38 2.18 -9.71
CA ALA A 150 -52.67 1.59 -9.40
C ALA A 150 -53.64 1.76 -10.58
N ASP A 151 -54.21 0.66 -11.03
CA ASP A 151 -55.28 0.66 -12.03
C ASP A 151 -56.60 0.44 -11.30
N ALA A 152 -57.40 1.50 -11.19
CA ALA A 152 -58.64 1.53 -10.40
C ALA A 152 -59.83 1.99 -11.26
N THR A 153 -60.92 1.22 -11.22
CA THR A 153 -62.16 1.49 -11.97
C THR A 153 -63.38 1.26 -11.09
N ASP A 154 -64.47 1.96 -11.40
CA ASP A 154 -65.76 1.91 -10.69
C ASP A 154 -66.88 2.33 -11.66
N ASP A 155 -68.15 2.00 -11.40
CA ASP A 155 -69.29 2.32 -12.26
C ASP A 155 -69.72 3.79 -12.19
N VAL A 156 -69.45 4.48 -11.09
CA VAL A 156 -69.65 5.93 -10.91
C VAL A 156 -68.32 6.70 -10.85
N GLY A 157 -67.21 5.98 -10.74
CA GLY A 157 -65.85 6.47 -10.93
C GLY A 157 -65.08 6.63 -9.61
N VAL A 158 -63.77 6.45 -9.70
CA VAL A 158 -62.85 6.55 -8.54
C VAL A 158 -62.46 8.00 -8.31
N VAL A 159 -62.55 8.47 -7.07
CA VAL A 159 -62.25 9.86 -6.67
C VAL A 159 -60.84 9.97 -6.09
N LYS A 160 -60.37 8.95 -5.39
CA LYS A 160 -59.06 8.98 -4.71
C LYS A 160 -58.45 7.59 -4.62
N VAL A 161 -57.15 7.50 -4.87
CA VAL A 161 -56.33 6.32 -4.64
C VAL A 161 -55.24 6.68 -3.63
N THR A 162 -55.18 5.98 -2.50
CA THR A 162 -54.22 6.24 -1.40
C THR A 162 -53.23 5.09 -1.30
N PHE A 163 -51.94 5.38 -1.30
CA PHE A 163 -50.84 4.43 -1.27
C PHE A 163 -50.24 4.34 0.14
N TYR A 164 -49.92 3.12 0.57
CA TYR A 164 -49.37 2.78 1.87
C TYR A 164 -48.12 1.92 1.72
N ARG A 165 -47.16 2.10 2.64
CA ARG A 165 -46.02 1.20 2.88
C ARG A 165 -46.06 0.73 4.33
N ASP A 166 -46.13 -0.58 4.53
CA ASP A 166 -46.20 -1.21 5.86
C ASP A 166 -47.18 -0.47 6.80
N ASP A 167 -48.43 -0.33 6.33
CA ASP A 167 -49.56 0.37 6.97
C ASP A 167 -49.44 1.89 7.14
N THR A 168 -48.32 2.51 6.74
CA THR A 168 -48.13 3.96 6.77
C THR A 168 -48.51 4.59 5.42
N GLU A 169 -49.39 5.58 5.43
CA GLU A 169 -49.72 6.35 4.22
C GLU A 169 -48.47 7.08 3.70
N ILE A 170 -48.15 6.86 2.43
CA ILE A 170 -47.01 7.48 1.75
C ILE A 170 -47.45 8.55 0.75
N GLY A 171 -48.69 8.49 0.26
CA GLY A 171 -49.30 9.52 -0.57
C GLY A 171 -50.63 9.11 -1.17
N SER A 172 -51.24 10.01 -1.94
CA SER A 172 -52.50 9.75 -2.66
C SER A 172 -52.50 10.43 -4.02
N ASP A 173 -53.27 9.87 -4.96
CA ASP A 173 -53.51 10.44 -6.27
C ASP A 173 -55.02 10.48 -6.55
N THR A 174 -55.50 11.61 -7.06
CA THR A 174 -56.92 11.84 -7.39
C THR A 174 -57.18 11.90 -8.89
N THR A 175 -56.15 11.65 -9.71
CA THR A 175 -56.24 11.72 -11.18
C THR A 175 -55.62 10.49 -11.81
N ALA A 176 -56.38 9.77 -12.64
CA ALA A 176 -55.82 8.67 -13.43
C ALA A 176 -54.83 9.20 -14.49
N PRO A 177 -53.70 8.51 -14.78
CA PRO A 177 -53.26 7.26 -14.16
C PRO A 177 -52.74 7.47 -12.72
N TYR A 178 -53.19 6.63 -11.79
CA TYR A 178 -52.86 6.78 -10.38
C TYR A 178 -51.45 6.27 -10.08
N GLU A 179 -50.53 7.18 -9.76
CA GLU A 179 -49.12 6.83 -9.54
C GLU A 179 -48.52 7.49 -8.30
N PHE A 180 -47.62 6.76 -7.63
CA PHE A 180 -46.82 7.30 -6.54
C PHE A 180 -45.38 6.81 -6.61
N LYS A 181 -44.40 7.67 -6.29
CA LYS A 181 -42.97 7.31 -6.27
C LYS A 181 -42.45 7.31 -4.84
N ASP A 182 -42.16 6.12 -4.31
CA ASP A 182 -41.57 5.94 -3.00
C ASP A 182 -40.04 5.83 -3.10
N ASN A 183 -39.31 6.76 -2.48
CA ASN A 183 -37.85 6.73 -2.47
C ASN A 183 -37.35 5.81 -1.35
N VAL A 184 -36.70 4.71 -1.73
CA VAL A 184 -36.15 3.72 -0.80
C VAL A 184 -34.63 3.87 -0.66
N THR A 185 -34.14 3.62 0.55
CA THR A 185 -32.71 3.69 0.91
C THR A 185 -32.26 2.38 1.55
N ALA A 186 -30.98 2.24 1.88
CA ALA A 186 -30.47 1.05 2.57
C ALA A 186 -31.10 0.84 3.97
N ALA A 187 -31.68 1.89 4.58
CA ALA A 187 -32.45 1.76 5.81
C ALA A 187 -33.75 0.95 5.63
N ASN A 188 -34.19 0.76 4.38
CA ASN A 188 -35.39 0.00 4.02
C ASN A 188 -35.07 -1.44 3.57
N ASN A 189 -33.85 -1.95 3.80
CA ASN A 189 -33.47 -3.32 3.41
C ASN A 189 -34.43 -4.37 4.00
N GLY A 190 -34.88 -5.29 3.16
CA GLY A 190 -35.93 -6.28 3.47
C GLY A 190 -37.05 -6.26 2.43
N THR A 191 -38.18 -6.88 2.78
CA THR A 191 -39.39 -6.87 1.95
C THR A 191 -40.31 -5.75 2.42
N LEU A 192 -40.58 -4.77 1.55
CA LEU A 192 -41.58 -3.73 1.78
C LEU A 192 -42.93 -4.19 1.26
N ASN A 193 -43.98 -4.05 2.08
CA ASN A 193 -45.36 -4.33 1.66
C ASN A 193 -46.04 -3.03 1.28
N TYR A 194 -46.52 -2.96 0.04
CA TYR A 194 -47.32 -1.85 -0.45
C TYR A 194 -48.79 -2.25 -0.52
N HIS A 195 -49.65 -1.35 -0.07
CA HIS A 195 -51.09 -1.47 -0.09
C HIS A 195 -51.67 -0.20 -0.73
N VAL A 196 -52.71 -0.33 -1.56
CA VAL A 196 -53.45 0.79 -2.12
C VAL A 196 -54.94 0.68 -1.80
N VAL A 197 -55.56 1.82 -1.52
CA VAL A 197 -56.99 1.97 -1.22
C VAL A 197 -57.62 2.92 -2.24
N ALA A 198 -58.52 2.43 -3.08
CA ALA A 198 -59.30 3.22 -4.03
C ALA A 198 -60.69 3.54 -3.46
N THR A 199 -61.11 4.80 -3.52
CA THR A 199 -62.39 5.29 -2.97
C THR A 199 -63.18 6.04 -4.04
N ASP A 200 -64.46 5.72 -4.20
CA ASP A 200 -65.40 6.43 -5.09
C ASP A 200 -66.04 7.67 -4.41
N ALA A 201 -67.02 8.28 -5.06
CA ALA A 201 -67.74 9.44 -4.52
C ALA A 201 -68.76 9.09 -3.41
N ALA A 202 -69.26 7.86 -3.38
CA ALA A 202 -70.21 7.36 -2.38
C ALA A 202 -69.50 6.87 -1.10
N GLY A 203 -68.17 6.74 -1.13
CA GLY A 203 -67.34 6.26 -0.03
C GLY A 203 -67.11 4.76 -0.04
N ASN A 204 -67.42 4.05 -1.12
CA ASN A 204 -67.10 2.63 -1.24
C ASN A 204 -65.60 2.46 -1.51
N ILE A 205 -65.03 1.35 -1.02
CA ILE A 205 -63.59 1.13 -0.97
C ILE A 205 -63.20 -0.20 -1.63
N GLY A 206 -62.20 -0.16 -2.51
CA GLY A 206 -61.47 -1.29 -3.05
C GLY A 206 -59.99 -1.25 -2.64
N GLU A 207 -59.36 -2.42 -2.45
CA GLU A 207 -57.99 -2.54 -1.93
C GLU A 207 -57.14 -3.53 -2.76
N SER A 208 -55.84 -3.29 -2.85
CA SER A 208 -54.88 -4.20 -3.49
C SER A 208 -53.47 -4.08 -2.90
N THR A 209 -52.69 -5.16 -2.90
CA THR A 209 -51.35 -5.20 -2.29
C THR A 209 -50.30 -5.76 -3.25
N THR A 210 -49.06 -5.30 -3.11
CA THR A 210 -47.87 -5.87 -3.76
C THR A 210 -46.65 -5.75 -2.84
N THR A 211 -45.61 -6.54 -3.07
CA THR A 211 -44.32 -6.40 -2.36
C THR A 211 -43.19 -5.94 -3.28
N VAL A 212 -42.15 -5.35 -2.67
CA VAL A 212 -40.86 -5.04 -3.30
C VAL A 212 -39.74 -5.49 -2.35
N THR A 213 -38.69 -6.10 -2.89
CA THR A 213 -37.50 -6.48 -2.11
C THR A 213 -36.42 -5.42 -2.24
N VAL A 214 -35.93 -4.88 -1.14
CA VAL A 214 -34.82 -3.93 -1.08
C VAL A 214 -33.59 -4.66 -0.53
N ASN A 215 -32.51 -4.67 -1.32
CA ASN A 215 -31.23 -5.27 -0.97
C ASN A 215 -30.08 -4.37 -1.42
N ILE A 216 -29.98 -3.21 -0.77
CA ILE A 216 -28.94 -2.21 -1.02
C ILE A 216 -27.74 -2.53 -0.13
N SER A 217 -26.60 -2.82 -0.74
CA SER A 217 -25.35 -3.06 -0.01
C SER A 217 -24.93 -1.80 0.76
N THR A 218 -24.58 -1.97 2.04
CA THR A 218 -23.96 -0.94 2.87
C THR A 218 -22.44 -1.06 2.94
N ALA A 219 -21.87 -2.11 2.34
CA ALA A 219 -20.43 -2.29 2.29
C ALA A 219 -19.82 -1.24 1.34
N PRO A 220 -18.73 -0.56 1.74
CA PRO A 220 -17.93 0.24 0.81
C PRO A 220 -17.50 -0.59 -0.40
N PRO A 221 -17.29 0.02 -1.57
CA PRO A 221 -16.67 -0.67 -2.70
C PRO A 221 -15.36 -1.31 -2.25
N ALA A 222 -15.08 -2.53 -2.72
CA ALA A 222 -13.79 -3.16 -2.48
C ALA A 222 -12.69 -2.25 -3.05
N ASP A 223 -11.60 -2.08 -2.31
CA ASP A 223 -10.46 -1.32 -2.79
C ASP A 223 -9.69 -2.15 -3.82
N THR A 224 -9.57 -1.62 -5.03
CA THR A 224 -8.89 -2.25 -6.16
C THR A 224 -7.68 -1.46 -6.63
N THR A 225 -7.37 -0.34 -5.97
CA THR A 225 -6.22 0.48 -6.31
C THR A 225 -4.96 -0.22 -5.85
N LYS A 226 -3.93 -0.27 -6.69
CA LYS A 226 -2.65 -0.89 -6.32
C LYS A 226 -1.73 0.17 -5.71
N PRO A 227 -0.89 -0.21 -4.73
CA PRO A 227 0.18 0.65 -4.26
C PRO A 227 1.08 1.13 -5.41
N THR A 228 1.51 2.38 -5.35
CA THR A 228 2.63 2.91 -6.16
C THR A 228 3.93 2.70 -5.39
N VAL A 229 5.00 2.25 -6.06
CA VAL A 229 6.28 1.94 -5.42
C VAL A 229 7.42 2.56 -6.23
N THR A 230 8.35 3.24 -5.55
CA THR A 230 9.64 3.63 -6.11
C THR A 230 10.75 3.03 -5.28
N LEU A 231 11.49 2.08 -5.84
CA LEU A 231 12.63 1.45 -5.18
C LEU A 231 13.94 2.15 -5.54
N THR A 232 14.71 2.52 -4.53
CA THR A 232 16.06 3.05 -4.67
C THR A 232 17.06 2.15 -3.94
N ALA A 233 18.29 2.11 -4.45
CA ALA A 233 19.41 1.37 -3.85
C ALA A 233 20.65 2.28 -3.76
N ALA A 234 21.37 2.19 -2.65
CA ALA A 234 22.60 2.91 -2.41
C ALA A 234 23.66 2.01 -1.73
N PRO A 235 24.91 1.96 -2.23
CA PRO A 235 25.39 2.60 -3.47
C PRO A 235 24.88 1.89 -4.74
N LYS A 236 24.94 2.57 -5.89
CA LYS A 236 24.61 1.96 -7.20
C LYS A 236 25.73 1.08 -7.77
N THR A 237 26.95 1.27 -7.30
CA THR A 237 28.12 0.46 -7.66
C THR A 237 28.85 0.06 -6.39
N VAL A 238 29.17 -1.22 -6.27
CA VAL A 238 29.86 -1.81 -5.12
C VAL A 238 31.18 -2.40 -5.58
N THR A 239 32.30 -1.91 -5.04
CA THR A 239 33.66 -2.38 -5.37
C THR A 239 34.36 -3.12 -4.23
N ALA A 240 33.70 -3.22 -3.08
CA ALA A 240 34.15 -4.00 -1.92
C ALA A 240 32.93 -4.67 -1.27
N ALA A 241 33.09 -5.85 -0.68
CA ALA A 241 31.99 -6.55 -0.02
C ALA A 241 31.37 -5.68 1.09
N GLY A 242 30.04 -5.61 1.15
CA GLY A 242 29.38 -4.69 2.06
C GLY A 242 27.88 -4.48 1.80
N PRO A 243 27.25 -3.58 2.57
CA PRO A 243 25.82 -3.37 2.51
C PRO A 243 25.39 -2.51 1.30
N VAL A 244 24.31 -2.93 0.66
CA VAL A 244 23.45 -2.12 -0.20
C VAL A 244 22.19 -1.78 0.59
N SER A 245 21.92 -0.50 0.80
CA SER A 245 20.70 -0.02 1.42
C SER A 245 19.60 0.13 0.37
N LEU A 246 18.46 -0.49 0.61
CA LEU A 246 17.26 -0.43 -0.22
C LEU A 246 16.22 0.42 0.50
N THR A 247 15.64 1.39 -0.21
CA THR A 247 14.55 2.23 0.30
C THR A 247 13.41 2.23 -0.70
N ALA A 248 12.21 1.86 -0.26
CA ALA A 248 11.00 1.86 -1.06
C ALA A 248 10.05 2.98 -0.61
N ASP A 249 9.81 3.97 -1.48
CA ASP A 249 8.71 4.93 -1.30
C ASP A 249 7.43 4.29 -1.84
N ALA A 250 6.58 3.79 -0.94
CA ALA A 250 5.33 3.11 -1.27
C ALA A 250 4.12 3.90 -0.75
N LYS A 251 3.15 4.18 -1.64
CA LYS A 251 1.94 4.96 -1.33
C LYS A 251 0.70 4.30 -1.91
N ASP A 252 -0.39 4.37 -1.18
CA ASP A 252 -1.70 3.82 -1.55
C ASP A 252 -2.84 4.65 -0.92
N ASN A 253 -4.05 4.60 -1.48
CA ASN A 253 -5.24 5.31 -1.00
C ASN A 253 -5.80 4.77 0.32
N VAL A 254 -5.61 3.48 0.63
CA VAL A 254 -6.01 2.85 1.90
C VAL A 254 -4.80 2.49 2.77
N GLY A 255 -3.60 2.76 2.27
CA GLY A 255 -2.34 2.62 3.00
C GLY A 255 -1.66 1.29 2.73
N VAL A 256 -0.33 1.29 2.85
CA VAL A 256 0.51 0.11 2.60
C VAL A 256 0.72 -0.64 3.91
N VAL A 257 0.44 -1.94 3.89
CA VAL A 257 0.60 -2.83 5.07
C VAL A 257 2.02 -3.35 5.18
N LYS A 258 2.66 -3.68 4.06
CA LYS A 258 4.03 -4.17 4.04
C LYS A 258 4.71 -3.96 2.70
N VAL A 259 6.03 -3.87 2.73
CA VAL A 259 6.91 -3.97 1.56
C VAL A 259 7.84 -5.16 1.74
N THR A 260 7.85 -6.08 0.78
CA THR A 260 8.77 -7.21 0.74
C THR A 260 9.86 -6.94 -0.31
N PHE A 261 11.12 -7.08 0.09
CA PHE A 261 12.30 -6.87 -0.74
C PHE A 261 12.84 -8.21 -1.25
N TYR A 262 13.28 -8.22 -2.50
CA TYR A 262 13.83 -9.38 -3.19
C TYR A 262 15.15 -9.03 -3.86
N ARG A 263 16.07 -10.00 -3.89
CA ARG A 263 17.26 -10.03 -4.76
C ARG A 263 17.04 -11.08 -5.84
N GLY A 264 16.86 -10.65 -7.08
CA GLY A 264 16.27 -11.49 -8.13
C GLY A 264 14.89 -11.98 -7.68
N ASP A 265 14.73 -13.30 -7.58
CA ASP A 265 13.49 -13.92 -7.08
C ASP A 265 13.55 -14.34 -5.61
N LYS A 266 14.72 -14.23 -4.96
CA LYS A 266 14.87 -14.59 -3.54
C LYS A 266 14.39 -13.46 -2.65
N GLU A 267 13.43 -13.75 -1.77
CA GLU A 267 13.04 -12.83 -0.70
C GLU A 267 14.21 -12.65 0.27
N ILE A 268 14.55 -11.39 0.54
CA ILE A 268 15.64 -11.02 1.46
C ILE A 268 15.12 -10.38 2.75
N GLY A 269 13.93 -9.77 2.73
CA GLY A 269 13.29 -9.26 3.93
C GLY A 269 11.95 -8.59 3.67
N THR A 270 11.25 -8.26 4.75
CA THR A 270 9.98 -7.54 4.72
C THR A 270 10.01 -6.43 5.77
N ASP A 271 9.48 -5.27 5.41
CA ASP A 271 9.26 -4.13 6.31
C ASP A 271 7.77 -3.77 6.36
N THR A 272 7.25 -3.50 7.55
CA THR A 272 5.83 -3.18 7.81
C THR A 272 5.63 -1.74 8.27
N THR A 273 6.71 -0.98 8.44
CA THR A 273 6.68 0.39 8.97
C THR A 273 7.40 1.34 8.02
N ALA A 274 6.73 2.41 7.59
CA ALA A 274 7.38 3.46 6.81
C ALA A 274 8.36 4.28 7.69
N PRO A 275 9.53 4.70 7.18
CA PRO A 275 10.06 4.46 5.84
C PRO A 275 10.46 3.00 5.62
N TYR A 276 10.06 2.41 4.48
CA TYR A 276 10.31 1.00 4.20
C TYR A 276 11.75 0.78 3.74
N GLU A 277 12.54 0.08 4.53
CA GLU A 277 13.98 -0.06 4.32
C GLU A 277 14.49 -1.49 4.53
N PHE A 278 15.52 -1.86 3.77
CA PHE A 278 16.23 -3.13 3.95
C PHE A 278 17.72 -2.98 3.61
N LYS A 279 18.59 -3.70 4.32
CA LYS A 279 20.03 -3.74 4.03
C LYS A 279 20.43 -5.15 3.60
N ASP A 280 20.94 -5.25 2.38
CA ASP A 280 21.46 -6.50 1.84
C ASP A 280 22.99 -6.46 1.75
N ASN A 281 23.68 -7.49 2.24
CA ASN A 281 25.14 -7.56 2.13
C ASN A 281 25.52 -8.32 0.86
N VAL A 282 26.21 -7.64 -0.05
CA VAL A 282 26.71 -8.25 -1.28
C VAL A 282 28.15 -8.72 -1.14
N THR A 283 28.49 -9.81 -1.83
CA THR A 283 29.85 -10.37 -1.87
C THR A 283 30.30 -10.60 -3.31
N ALA A 284 31.57 -10.98 -3.50
CA ALA A 284 32.14 -11.15 -4.84
C ALA A 284 31.49 -12.28 -5.67
N ASP A 285 30.80 -13.22 -5.01
CA ASP A 285 29.96 -14.24 -5.67
C ASP A 285 28.83 -13.63 -6.53
N GLN A 286 28.49 -12.37 -6.28
CA GLN A 286 27.42 -11.63 -6.95
C GLN A 286 27.95 -10.60 -7.95
N ASN A 287 29.22 -10.68 -8.35
CA ASN A 287 29.79 -9.81 -9.38
C ASN A 287 28.92 -9.80 -10.65
N GLY A 288 28.67 -8.61 -11.18
CA GLY A 288 27.75 -8.35 -12.27
C GLY A 288 26.60 -7.43 -11.90
N SER A 289 25.46 -7.60 -12.59
CA SER A 289 24.25 -6.81 -12.37
C SER A 289 23.32 -7.52 -11.39
N VAL A 290 23.16 -6.96 -10.19
CA VAL A 290 22.23 -7.46 -9.17
C VAL A 290 20.93 -6.67 -9.26
N VAL A 291 19.83 -7.38 -9.56
CA VAL A 291 18.49 -6.80 -9.64
C VAL A 291 17.81 -6.91 -8.28
N TYR A 292 17.29 -5.80 -7.77
CA TYR A 292 16.42 -5.74 -6.61
C TYR A 292 14.99 -5.44 -7.02
N ARG A 293 14.03 -6.02 -6.31
CA ARG A 293 12.59 -5.80 -6.49
C ARG A 293 11.95 -5.54 -5.12
N ALA A 294 11.07 -4.55 -5.04
CA ALA A 294 10.25 -4.28 -3.86
C ALA A 294 8.79 -4.43 -4.24
N VAL A 295 8.03 -5.18 -3.43
CA VAL A 295 6.60 -5.44 -3.64
C VAL A 295 5.84 -4.90 -2.42
N ALA A 296 5.05 -3.85 -2.63
CA ALA A 296 4.16 -3.29 -1.62
C ALA A 296 2.79 -3.96 -1.69
N VAL A 297 2.20 -4.24 -0.54
CA VAL A 297 0.85 -4.81 -0.40
C VAL A 297 0.02 -3.91 0.52
N ASP A 298 -1.18 -3.53 0.09
CA ASP A 298 -2.15 -2.80 0.90
C ASP A 298 -3.00 -3.72 1.80
N ALA A 299 -3.99 -3.15 2.49
CA ALA A 299 -4.91 -3.90 3.35
C ALA A 299 -5.93 -4.76 2.59
N ALA A 300 -6.22 -4.43 1.33
CA ALA A 300 -7.13 -5.18 0.46
C ALA A 300 -6.41 -6.33 -0.29
N GLY A 301 -5.08 -6.39 -0.21
CA GLY A 301 -4.24 -7.38 -0.86
C GLY A 301 -3.78 -6.99 -2.27
N ASN A 302 -4.02 -5.77 -2.73
CA ASN A 302 -3.50 -5.31 -4.01
C ASN A 302 -1.98 -5.12 -3.92
N LYS A 303 -1.30 -5.37 -5.04
CA LYS A 303 0.16 -5.38 -5.10
C LYS A 303 0.69 -4.39 -6.12
N GLY A 304 1.62 -3.54 -5.67
CA GLY A 304 2.47 -2.70 -6.50
C GLY A 304 3.92 -3.16 -6.40
N GLU A 305 4.69 -2.98 -7.47
CA GLU A 305 6.11 -3.36 -7.45
C GLU A 305 6.99 -2.36 -8.20
N SER A 306 8.27 -2.36 -7.84
CA SER A 306 9.31 -1.55 -8.46
C SER A 306 10.63 -2.31 -8.45
N THR A 307 11.47 -2.10 -9.44
CA THR A 307 12.79 -2.72 -9.55
C THR A 307 13.89 -1.68 -9.68
N THR A 308 15.08 -2.04 -9.22
CA THR A 308 16.31 -1.25 -9.41
C THR A 308 17.50 -2.20 -9.56
N THR A 309 18.61 -1.71 -10.10
CA THR A 309 19.82 -2.51 -10.29
C THR A 309 21.02 -1.88 -9.59
N VAL A 310 21.89 -2.75 -9.08
CA VAL A 310 23.20 -2.40 -8.51
C VAL A 310 24.27 -3.18 -9.26
N THR A 311 25.34 -2.51 -9.66
CA THR A 311 26.51 -3.16 -10.25
C THR A 311 27.49 -3.56 -9.15
N VAL A 312 27.77 -4.85 -9.04
CA VAL A 312 28.79 -5.38 -8.13
C VAL A 312 30.04 -5.70 -8.96
N ASN A 313 31.16 -5.09 -8.60
CA ASN A 313 32.45 -5.24 -9.26
C ASN A 313 33.58 -5.30 -8.21
N ILE A 314 33.53 -6.35 -7.40
CA ILE A 314 34.52 -6.61 -6.35
C ILE A 314 35.68 -7.37 -6.98
N ASP A 315 36.88 -6.85 -6.83
CA ASP A 315 38.07 -7.54 -7.33
C ASP A 315 38.45 -8.72 -6.44
N VAL A 316 38.74 -9.84 -7.09
CA VAL A 316 39.12 -11.12 -6.47
C VAL A 316 40.43 -11.65 -7.02
N THR A 317 41.02 -10.92 -7.96
CA THR A 317 42.31 -11.29 -8.54
C THR A 317 43.37 -10.95 -7.51
N LYS A 318 44.26 -11.90 -7.23
CA LYS A 318 45.38 -11.65 -6.33
C LYS A 318 46.51 -10.97 -7.12
N PRO A 319 47.30 -10.10 -6.46
CA PRO A 319 48.53 -9.62 -7.03
C PRO A 319 49.47 -10.75 -7.47
N THR A 320 50.33 -10.45 -8.42
CA THR A 320 51.56 -11.20 -8.68
C THR A 320 52.71 -10.54 -7.93
N VAL A 321 53.65 -11.33 -7.40
CA VAL A 321 54.85 -10.80 -6.75
C VAL A 321 56.03 -11.74 -6.96
N SER A 322 57.21 -11.18 -7.17
CA SER A 322 58.50 -11.85 -7.08
C SER A 322 59.42 -11.05 -6.16
N LEU A 323 60.35 -11.72 -5.49
CA LEU A 323 61.30 -11.09 -4.56
C LEU A 323 62.73 -11.46 -4.93
N LYS A 324 63.58 -10.45 -5.08
CA LYS A 324 65.02 -10.59 -5.27
C LYS A 324 65.74 -9.99 -4.07
N ALA A 325 66.70 -10.74 -3.52
CA ALA A 325 67.62 -10.26 -2.50
C ALA A 325 69.04 -10.20 -3.08
N VAL A 326 69.75 -9.10 -2.84
CA VAL A 326 71.13 -8.91 -3.28
C VAL A 326 71.96 -8.29 -2.14
N PRO A 327 73.11 -8.89 -1.77
CA PRO A 327 73.65 -10.15 -2.28
C PRO A 327 72.90 -11.39 -1.71
N THR A 328 73.09 -12.56 -2.32
CA THR A 328 72.51 -13.84 -1.84
C THR A 328 73.40 -14.55 -0.82
N ILE A 329 74.65 -14.14 -0.71
CA ILE A 329 75.61 -14.56 0.31
C ILE A 329 76.25 -13.30 0.88
N VAL A 330 76.28 -13.15 2.20
CA VAL A 330 76.87 -12.01 2.91
C VAL A 330 77.99 -12.52 3.80
N MET A 331 79.19 -11.96 3.63
CA MET A 331 80.39 -12.35 4.37
C MET A 331 81.04 -11.20 5.16
N ALA A 332 80.53 -9.97 4.99
CA ALA A 332 80.88 -8.82 5.83
C ALA A 332 79.59 -8.11 6.28
N ALA A 333 79.63 -7.44 7.44
CA ALA A 333 78.48 -6.69 7.94
C ALA A 333 78.06 -5.61 6.94
N GLY A 334 76.76 -5.50 6.67
CA GLY A 334 76.28 -4.64 5.59
C GLY A 334 74.79 -4.73 5.32
N GLU A 335 74.36 -4.16 4.20
CA GLU A 335 72.96 -4.14 3.78
C GLU A 335 72.66 -5.23 2.74
N ILE A 336 71.53 -5.91 2.91
CA ILE A 336 70.87 -6.70 1.88
C ILE A 336 69.80 -5.83 1.24
N SER A 337 69.86 -5.65 -0.06
CA SER A 337 68.82 -4.96 -0.84
C SER A 337 67.75 -5.97 -1.29
N LEU A 338 66.51 -5.72 -0.90
CA LEU A 338 65.33 -6.46 -1.29
C LEU A 338 64.56 -5.65 -2.33
N THR A 339 64.31 -6.24 -3.49
CA THR A 339 63.48 -5.66 -4.55
C THR A 339 62.33 -6.59 -4.85
N ALA A 340 61.10 -6.10 -4.72
CA ALA A 340 59.90 -6.83 -5.07
C ALA A 340 59.31 -6.28 -6.38
N ASP A 341 59.10 -7.17 -7.35
CA ASP A 341 58.34 -6.85 -8.57
C ASP A 341 56.93 -7.38 -8.39
N ALA A 342 55.96 -6.47 -8.28
CA ALA A 342 54.57 -6.80 -7.99
C ALA A 342 53.60 -6.04 -8.91
N SER A 343 52.58 -6.73 -9.41
CA SER A 343 51.57 -6.16 -10.30
C SER A 343 50.20 -6.79 -10.07
N ASP A 344 49.14 -6.02 -10.32
CA ASP A 344 47.74 -6.42 -10.14
C ASP A 344 46.82 -5.62 -11.08
N ASN A 345 45.63 -6.12 -11.43
CA ASN A 345 44.67 -5.45 -12.31
C ASN A 345 44.02 -4.19 -11.72
N VAL A 346 43.95 -4.05 -10.39
CA VAL A 346 43.54 -2.79 -9.72
C VAL A 346 44.71 -2.04 -9.09
N GLY A 347 45.93 -2.55 -9.29
CA GLY A 347 47.15 -1.99 -8.75
C GLY A 347 47.46 -2.49 -7.33
N VAL A 348 48.75 -2.61 -7.06
CA VAL A 348 49.27 -2.96 -5.73
C VAL A 348 49.31 -1.68 -4.89
N THR A 349 48.76 -1.72 -3.68
CA THR A 349 48.75 -0.56 -2.76
C THR A 349 49.97 -0.55 -1.84
N LYS A 350 50.51 -1.73 -1.53
CA LYS A 350 51.71 -1.89 -0.71
C LYS A 350 52.39 -3.24 -0.92
N VAL A 351 53.70 -3.27 -0.66
CA VAL A 351 54.48 -4.48 -0.40
C VAL A 351 55.04 -4.40 1.01
N THR A 352 54.77 -5.42 1.82
CA THR A 352 55.33 -5.56 3.17
C THR A 352 56.46 -6.59 3.16
N PHE A 353 57.63 -6.19 3.63
CA PHE A 353 58.83 -7.03 3.71
C PHE A 353 58.97 -7.62 5.12
N TYR A 354 59.37 -8.88 5.18
CA TYR A 354 59.58 -9.64 6.41
C TYR A 354 60.95 -10.33 6.40
N ARG A 355 61.59 -10.41 7.57
CA ARG A 355 62.70 -11.33 7.88
C ARG A 355 62.15 -12.40 8.82
N GLY A 356 61.99 -13.63 8.32
CA GLY A 356 61.22 -14.68 9.00
C GLY A 356 59.76 -14.24 9.18
N ASP A 357 59.32 -14.15 10.44
CA ASP A 357 57.98 -13.67 10.80
C ASP A 357 57.94 -12.19 11.18
N LYS A 358 59.11 -11.54 11.31
CA LYS A 358 59.22 -10.15 11.72
C LYS A 358 59.05 -9.23 10.51
N GLU A 359 58.07 -8.33 10.57
CA GLU A 359 57.95 -7.22 9.62
C GLU A 359 59.16 -6.29 9.76
N ILE A 360 59.85 -6.04 8.66
CA ILE A 360 61.03 -5.17 8.61
C ILE A 360 60.74 -3.85 7.90
N GLY A 361 59.75 -3.81 7.00
CA GLY A 361 59.34 -2.57 6.36
C GLY A 361 58.13 -2.71 5.44
N ILE A 362 57.58 -1.57 5.04
CA ILE A 362 56.48 -1.45 4.08
C ILE A 362 56.91 -0.44 3.03
N ASP A 363 56.68 -0.76 1.76
CA ASP A 363 56.79 0.18 0.65
C ASP A 363 55.44 0.29 -0.07
N THR A 364 54.99 1.52 -0.30
CA THR A 364 53.70 1.85 -0.95
C THR A 364 53.88 2.41 -2.35
N THR A 365 55.10 2.46 -2.89
CA THR A 365 55.36 3.08 -4.20
C THR A 365 56.35 2.24 -4.99
N ALA A 366 55.95 1.81 -6.20
CA ALA A 366 56.86 1.08 -7.09
C ALA A 366 58.00 2.00 -7.60
N PRO A 367 59.24 1.50 -7.76
CA PRO A 367 59.69 0.13 -7.50
C PRO A 367 59.72 -0.19 -6.00
N TYR A 368 59.20 -1.36 -5.61
CA TYR A 368 59.08 -1.72 -4.20
C TYR A 368 60.41 -2.24 -3.65
N GLU A 369 61.01 -1.50 -2.73
CA GLU A 369 62.37 -1.76 -2.25
C GLU A 369 62.49 -1.66 -0.73
N PHE A 370 63.37 -2.48 -0.16
CA PHE A 370 63.73 -2.39 1.25
C PHE A 370 65.20 -2.79 1.47
N LYS A 371 65.87 -2.11 2.40
CA LYS A 371 67.26 -2.41 2.78
C LYS A 371 67.32 -2.91 4.20
N ASP A 372 67.95 -4.06 4.38
CA ASP A 372 68.00 -4.75 5.66
C ASP A 372 69.46 -4.95 6.09
N SER A 373 69.83 -4.40 7.25
CA SER A 373 71.21 -4.51 7.75
C SER A 373 71.44 -5.80 8.53
N VAL A 374 72.56 -6.47 8.25
CA VAL A 374 72.96 -7.73 8.90
C VAL A 374 74.35 -7.63 9.52
N THR A 375 74.55 -8.39 10.59
CA THR A 375 75.82 -8.49 11.33
C THR A 375 76.15 -9.97 11.57
N ALA A 376 77.33 -10.28 12.13
CA ALA A 376 77.68 -11.66 12.49
C ALA A 376 76.69 -12.34 13.45
N ALA A 377 75.90 -11.56 14.21
CA ALA A 377 74.82 -12.09 15.04
C ALA A 377 73.66 -12.71 14.22
N ASP A 378 73.56 -12.38 12.93
CA ASP A 378 72.55 -12.88 11.99
C ASP A 378 73.04 -14.08 11.16
N ASN A 379 74.21 -14.66 11.48
CA ASN A 379 74.77 -15.81 10.76
C ASN A 379 73.79 -16.97 10.65
N GLY A 380 73.76 -17.57 9.47
CA GLY A 380 72.80 -18.61 9.08
C GLY A 380 72.05 -18.25 7.80
N THR A 381 70.96 -18.97 7.53
CA THR A 381 70.10 -18.69 6.38
C THR A 381 68.94 -17.78 6.79
N LEU A 382 68.91 -16.57 6.27
CA LEU A 382 67.80 -15.65 6.43
C LEU A 382 66.74 -15.93 5.35
N ASN A 383 65.49 -16.08 5.79
CA ASN A 383 64.33 -16.19 4.90
C ASN A 383 63.62 -14.83 4.83
N TYR A 384 63.62 -14.22 3.65
CA TYR A 384 62.89 -13.00 3.36
C TYR A 384 61.56 -13.32 2.69
N ARG A 385 60.52 -12.57 3.05
CA ARG A 385 59.21 -12.65 2.42
C ARG A 385 58.74 -11.24 2.04
N ALA A 386 58.19 -11.09 0.84
CA ALA A 386 57.51 -9.88 0.39
C ALA A 386 56.04 -10.22 0.15
N VAL A 387 55.14 -9.48 0.80
CA VAL A 387 53.69 -9.66 0.69
C VAL A 387 53.11 -8.44 -0.02
N ALA A 388 52.66 -8.61 -1.26
CA ALA A 388 51.98 -7.59 -2.04
C ALA A 388 50.48 -7.63 -1.74
N ALA A 389 49.86 -6.47 -1.53
CA ALA A 389 48.43 -6.32 -1.32
C ALA A 389 47.85 -5.26 -2.27
N ASP A 390 46.66 -5.53 -2.83
CA ASP A 390 45.92 -4.58 -3.68
C ASP A 390 44.96 -3.69 -2.85
N ALA A 391 44.10 -2.93 -3.54
CA ALA A 391 43.08 -2.09 -2.91
C ALA A 391 41.82 -2.84 -2.46
N ALA A 392 41.58 -4.05 -2.99
CA ALA A 392 40.45 -4.91 -2.65
C ALA A 392 40.74 -5.83 -1.46
N GLY A 393 41.99 -5.84 -0.98
CA GLY A 393 42.45 -6.66 0.14
C GLY A 393 42.96 -8.04 -0.28
N ASN A 394 43.13 -8.31 -1.57
CA ASN A 394 43.76 -9.54 -2.03
C ASN A 394 45.28 -9.44 -1.85
N SER A 395 45.92 -10.57 -1.55
CA SER A 395 47.36 -10.62 -1.30
C SER A 395 48.04 -11.82 -1.93
N ALA A 396 49.30 -11.64 -2.29
CA ALA A 396 50.22 -12.69 -2.69
C ALA A 396 51.58 -12.47 -2.04
N GLU A 397 52.37 -13.54 -1.97
CA GLU A 397 53.68 -13.51 -1.34
C GLU A 397 54.76 -14.20 -2.18
N ALA A 398 55.99 -13.72 -2.04
CA ALA A 398 57.19 -14.34 -2.61
C ALA A 398 58.30 -14.36 -1.55
N THR A 399 59.21 -15.32 -1.66
CA THR A 399 60.32 -15.51 -0.72
C THR A 399 61.67 -15.48 -1.41
N ALA A 400 62.69 -15.02 -0.70
CA ALA A 400 64.09 -15.09 -1.10
C ALA A 400 64.96 -15.53 0.09
N MET A 401 65.96 -16.37 -0.16
CA MET A 401 66.90 -16.82 0.87
C MET A 401 68.25 -16.13 0.70
N VAL A 402 68.85 -15.71 1.81
CA VAL A 402 70.21 -15.15 1.87
C VAL A 402 71.01 -15.93 2.91
N LYS A 403 72.21 -16.39 2.54
CA LYS A 403 73.15 -16.99 3.49
C LYS A 403 74.02 -15.89 4.09
N VAL A 404 73.98 -15.71 5.40
CA VAL A 404 74.89 -14.84 6.14
C VAL A 404 75.95 -15.72 6.80
N ASP A 405 77.20 -15.46 6.49
CA ASP A 405 78.37 -16.25 6.90
C ASP A 405 79.54 -15.29 7.16
N ILE A 406 79.31 -14.36 8.09
CA ILE A 406 80.27 -13.32 8.48
C ILE A 406 81.19 -13.91 9.55
N ASP A 407 82.51 -13.72 9.41
CA ASP A 407 83.45 -14.09 10.47
C ASP A 407 83.07 -13.37 11.79
N PRO A 408 82.82 -14.09 12.89
CA PRO A 408 82.47 -13.48 14.17
C PRO A 408 83.53 -12.53 14.75
N ASN A 409 84.76 -12.57 14.25
CA ASN A 409 85.85 -11.70 14.66
C ASN A 409 85.85 -10.35 13.92
N GLU A 410 85.07 -10.21 12.85
CA GLU A 410 85.01 -9.00 12.05
C GLU A 410 84.25 -7.84 12.74
N PRO A 411 84.69 -6.58 12.58
CA PRO A 411 85.86 -6.16 11.81
C PRO A 411 87.16 -6.34 12.60
N ASN A 412 88.15 -7.04 12.05
CA ASN A 412 89.51 -7.15 12.62
C ASN A 412 90.63 -6.76 11.63
N ASP A 413 90.31 -5.86 10.69
CA ASP A 413 91.18 -5.37 9.61
C ASP A 413 92.41 -4.53 10.02
N SER A 414 92.66 -4.33 11.32
CA SER A 414 93.75 -3.46 11.77
C SER A 414 94.23 -3.77 13.18
N THR A 415 95.43 -3.29 13.53
CA THR A 415 95.93 -3.37 14.91
C THR A 415 95.01 -2.70 15.95
N ALA A 416 94.20 -1.70 15.54
CA ALA A 416 93.23 -1.05 16.42
C ALA A 416 92.02 -1.94 16.73
N THR A 417 91.61 -2.76 15.76
CA THR A 417 90.47 -3.69 15.85
C THR A 417 90.89 -5.13 16.14
N ALA A 418 92.19 -5.36 16.36
CA ALA A 418 92.75 -6.70 16.50
C ALA A 418 92.09 -7.56 17.59
N THR A 419 91.76 -8.79 17.20
CA THR A 419 91.09 -9.80 18.03
C THR A 419 92.05 -10.37 19.07
N PRO A 420 91.70 -10.39 20.37
CA PRO A 420 92.56 -10.98 21.40
C PRO A 420 92.78 -12.48 21.21
N LEU A 421 94.04 -12.89 21.03
CA LEU A 421 94.47 -14.27 20.90
C LEU A 421 95.10 -14.74 22.23
N MET A 422 94.51 -15.76 22.85
CA MET A 422 94.98 -16.31 24.13
C MET A 422 95.76 -17.61 23.92
N VAL A 423 96.84 -17.78 24.69
CA VAL A 423 97.63 -19.02 24.67
C VAL A 423 96.74 -20.23 24.98
N GLY A 424 96.75 -21.24 24.11
CA GLY A 424 95.97 -22.47 24.21
C GLY A 424 94.50 -22.34 23.82
N LYS A 425 94.08 -21.21 23.26
CA LYS A 425 92.71 -20.98 22.77
C LYS A 425 92.73 -20.69 21.26
N PRO A 426 92.52 -21.71 20.41
CA PRO A 426 92.45 -21.48 18.98
C PRO A 426 91.23 -20.61 18.62
N ILE A 427 91.40 -19.77 17.61
CA ILE A 427 90.33 -18.95 17.02
C ILE A 427 90.14 -19.42 15.59
N ASN A 428 88.87 -19.51 15.19
CA ASN A 428 88.47 -19.79 13.83
C ASN A 428 88.12 -18.47 13.16
N GLY A 429 88.53 -18.30 11.91
CA GLY A 429 88.17 -17.14 11.10
C GLY A 429 88.22 -17.45 9.61
N SER A 430 88.07 -16.42 8.78
CA SER A 430 88.16 -16.53 7.33
C SER A 430 88.76 -15.28 6.71
N ILE A 431 89.61 -15.46 5.71
CA ILE A 431 90.07 -14.38 4.82
C ILE A 431 89.06 -14.27 3.67
N ALA A 432 87.92 -13.65 3.95
CA ALA A 432 86.81 -13.48 3.03
C ALA A 432 85.78 -12.45 3.55
N GLY A 433 85.05 -11.82 2.64
CA GLY A 433 84.04 -10.79 2.93
C GLY A 433 84.47 -9.39 2.52
N GLN A 434 85.77 -9.16 2.39
CA GLN A 434 86.37 -7.93 1.89
C GLN A 434 87.43 -8.26 0.82
N ASP A 435 87.56 -7.39 -0.19
CA ASP A 435 88.69 -7.52 -1.12
C ASP A 435 89.99 -7.27 -0.37
N ARG A 436 90.97 -8.18 -0.52
CA ARG A 436 92.28 -8.08 0.16
C ARG A 436 92.16 -8.09 1.68
N ASP A 437 91.27 -8.94 2.18
CA ASP A 437 91.03 -9.12 3.60
C ASP A 437 92.32 -9.48 4.37
N MET A 438 92.48 -8.88 5.55
CA MET A 438 93.63 -9.07 6.42
C MET A 438 93.24 -8.98 7.89
N ASP A 439 93.33 -10.12 8.55
CA ASP A 439 92.96 -10.29 9.93
C ASP A 439 94.10 -9.94 10.89
N TYR A 440 93.79 -9.10 11.88
CA TYR A 440 94.70 -8.79 12.96
C TYR A 440 94.29 -9.46 14.27
N PHE A 441 95.28 -10.04 14.94
CA PHE A 441 95.15 -10.55 16.31
C PHE A 441 96.13 -9.85 17.24
N LYS A 442 95.89 -9.90 18.55
CA LYS A 442 96.81 -9.38 19.55
C LYS A 442 96.95 -10.29 20.75
N PHE A 443 98.14 -10.37 21.33
CA PHE A 443 98.40 -11.14 22.53
C PHE A 443 99.45 -10.44 23.40
N ASP A 444 99.31 -10.56 24.71
CA ASP A 444 100.31 -10.07 25.66
C ASP A 444 101.34 -11.18 25.92
N ALA A 445 102.62 -10.82 25.91
CA ALA A 445 103.70 -11.74 26.23
C ALA A 445 104.83 -11.06 27.02
N ALA A 446 105.55 -11.84 27.81
CA ALA A 446 106.69 -11.38 28.60
C ALA A 446 108.02 -11.69 27.89
N GLU A 447 109.02 -10.84 28.09
CA GLU A 447 110.38 -11.09 27.58
C GLU A 447 110.88 -12.50 27.96
N GLY A 448 111.36 -13.24 26.97
CA GLY A 448 111.86 -14.60 27.12
C GLY A 448 110.81 -15.71 27.00
N ASP A 449 109.52 -15.38 26.90
CA ASP A 449 108.47 -16.37 26.59
C ASP A 449 108.80 -17.09 25.28
N LYS A 450 108.55 -18.40 25.24
CA LYS A 450 108.78 -19.26 24.06
C LYS A 450 107.44 -19.69 23.50
N LEU A 451 107.05 -19.10 22.39
CA LEU A 451 105.74 -19.27 21.82
C LEU A 451 105.81 -19.87 20.42
N MET A 452 104.72 -20.53 20.04
CA MET A 452 104.48 -21.04 18.70
C MET A 452 103.11 -20.59 18.23
N LEU A 453 103.07 -19.93 17.08
CA LEU A 453 101.86 -19.54 16.37
C LEU A 453 101.65 -20.50 15.21
N THR A 454 100.47 -21.07 15.07
CA THR A 454 100.11 -21.92 13.92
C THR A 454 98.84 -21.42 13.27
N VAL A 455 98.78 -21.44 11.94
CA VAL A 455 97.60 -21.13 11.14
C VAL A 455 97.32 -22.30 10.22
N LYS A 456 96.12 -22.88 10.32
CA LYS A 456 95.71 -24.07 9.57
C LYS A 456 94.48 -23.79 8.73
N SER A 457 94.62 -23.79 7.41
CA SER A 457 93.54 -23.48 6.48
C SER A 457 92.46 -24.57 6.40
N THR A 458 92.84 -25.85 6.48
CA THR A 458 91.89 -26.97 6.31
C THR A 458 91.23 -27.47 7.60
N SER A 459 91.53 -26.85 8.74
CA SER A 459 91.01 -27.28 10.06
C SER A 459 89.53 -26.99 10.28
N ILE A 460 88.94 -26.10 9.48
CA ILE A 460 87.51 -25.73 9.53
C ILE A 460 86.78 -26.27 8.30
N ASP A 461 87.28 -25.94 7.11
CA ASP A 461 86.78 -26.46 5.84
C ASP A 461 87.90 -27.24 5.13
N SER A 462 87.68 -28.54 4.91
CA SER A 462 88.63 -29.38 4.18
C SER A 462 88.83 -28.95 2.72
N ASN A 463 87.94 -28.09 2.18
CA ASN A 463 88.05 -27.51 0.84
C ASN A 463 88.72 -26.13 0.83
N SER A 464 89.19 -25.64 1.98
CA SER A 464 89.92 -24.38 2.04
C SER A 464 91.14 -24.44 1.13
N THR A 465 91.24 -23.44 0.26
CA THR A 465 92.40 -23.23 -0.62
C THR A 465 93.32 -22.14 -0.10
N LEU A 466 93.06 -21.64 1.11
CA LEU A 466 93.85 -20.59 1.71
C LEU A 466 95.29 -21.07 1.91
N ASP A 467 96.21 -20.31 1.34
CA ASP A 467 97.64 -20.37 1.64
C ASP A 467 97.97 -19.22 2.60
N PRO A 468 98.04 -19.45 3.92
CA PRO A 468 98.12 -18.40 4.90
C PRO A 468 99.52 -17.78 4.94
N TYR A 469 99.55 -16.45 4.82
CA TYR A 469 100.72 -15.62 5.09
C TYR A 469 100.55 -14.94 6.46
N VAL A 470 101.47 -15.18 7.39
CA VAL A 470 101.37 -14.66 8.75
C VAL A 470 102.61 -13.89 9.19
N GLN A 471 102.41 -12.77 9.87
CA GLN A 471 103.47 -11.95 10.45
C GLN A 471 103.21 -11.70 11.93
N ILE A 472 104.24 -11.81 12.77
CA ILE A 472 104.23 -11.35 14.16
C ILE A 472 104.88 -9.98 14.21
N LEU A 473 104.18 -8.98 14.73
CA LEU A 473 104.62 -7.62 14.88
C LEU A 473 104.90 -7.29 16.34
N MET A 474 105.95 -6.51 16.58
CA MET A 474 106.33 -5.97 17.89
C MET A 474 105.23 -5.09 18.51
N PRO A 475 105.35 -4.70 19.78
CA PRO A 475 104.40 -3.80 20.43
C PRO A 475 104.22 -2.40 19.81
N ASP A 476 105.09 -2.01 18.87
CA ASP A 476 104.88 -0.81 18.05
C ASP A 476 103.85 -1.00 16.92
N GLY A 477 103.36 -2.24 16.72
CA GLY A 477 102.40 -2.62 15.69
C GLY A 477 102.95 -2.56 14.26
N LYS A 478 104.26 -2.46 14.07
CA LYS A 478 104.90 -2.23 12.76
C LYS A 478 106.12 -3.09 12.50
N THR A 479 106.97 -3.28 13.51
CA THR A 479 108.23 -4.01 13.33
C THR A 479 107.98 -5.50 13.32
N VAL A 480 108.29 -6.18 12.21
CA VAL A 480 108.15 -7.64 12.08
C VAL A 480 109.18 -8.34 12.95
N VAL A 481 108.71 -9.20 13.85
CA VAL A 481 109.50 -10.13 14.68
C VAL A 481 109.90 -11.33 13.83
N GLU A 482 108.90 -11.97 13.25
CA GLU A 482 109.01 -13.14 12.40
C GLU A 482 107.82 -13.16 11.43
N LYS A 483 107.99 -13.84 10.31
CA LYS A 483 106.93 -14.08 9.34
C LYS A 483 107.08 -15.49 8.78
N ASP A 484 105.97 -16.05 8.33
CA ASP A 484 105.96 -17.37 7.71
C ASP A 484 104.84 -17.47 6.69
N ASP A 485 105.16 -18.11 5.59
CA ASP A 485 104.30 -18.40 4.47
C ASP A 485 104.38 -19.87 4.04
N ASP A 486 105.28 -20.69 4.60
CA ASP A 486 105.35 -22.13 4.35
C ASP A 486 105.87 -22.96 5.54
N GLY A 487 104.96 -23.45 6.38
CA GLY A 487 105.29 -24.32 7.52
C GLY A 487 105.71 -25.75 7.15
N GLY A 488 105.71 -26.14 5.85
CA GLY A 488 106.08 -27.47 5.39
C GLY A 488 105.60 -27.84 3.98
N ALA A 489 105.31 -29.13 3.74
CA ALA A 489 104.82 -29.64 2.44
C ALA A 489 103.35 -29.33 2.14
N ASP A 490 102.67 -28.65 3.07
CA ASP A 490 101.25 -28.30 3.05
C ASP A 490 101.11 -26.77 3.19
N LEU A 491 99.95 -26.21 2.79
CA LEU A 491 99.59 -24.77 2.84
C LEU A 491 99.29 -24.26 4.27
N GLU A 492 100.06 -24.66 5.29
CA GLU A 492 99.88 -24.21 6.68
C GLU A 492 101.09 -23.37 7.13
N SER A 493 100.90 -22.31 7.92
CA SER A 493 102.03 -21.54 8.50
C SER A 493 102.24 -21.86 9.98
N ALA A 494 103.49 -21.89 10.42
CA ALA A 494 103.92 -22.10 11.81
C ALA A 494 105.18 -21.29 12.19
N ILE A 495 105.01 -20.24 12.99
CA ILE A 495 106.12 -19.44 13.52
C ILE A 495 106.50 -19.91 14.94
N ARG A 496 107.79 -20.15 15.18
CA ARG A 496 108.34 -20.37 16.53
C ARG A 496 109.27 -19.22 16.89
N PHE A 497 109.00 -18.52 17.98
CA PHE A 497 109.77 -17.32 18.35
C PHE A 497 109.99 -17.23 19.86
N ASN A 498 111.03 -16.48 20.24
CA ASN A 498 111.26 -16.05 21.62
C ASN A 498 110.87 -14.59 21.71
N VAL A 499 110.12 -14.23 22.75
CA VAL A 499 109.59 -12.87 22.92
C VAL A 499 110.74 -11.92 23.30
N PRO A 500 111.06 -10.90 22.47
CA PRO A 500 112.24 -10.05 22.68
C PRO A 500 112.04 -8.97 23.76
N GLN A 501 110.80 -8.58 24.07
CA GLN A 501 110.50 -7.63 25.14
C GLN A 501 109.07 -7.83 25.65
N THR A 502 108.77 -7.44 26.88
CA THR A 502 107.40 -7.49 27.40
C THR A 502 106.50 -6.46 26.69
N GLY A 503 105.32 -6.89 26.22
CA GLY A 503 104.33 -6.00 25.62
C GLY A 503 103.21 -6.74 24.88
N THR A 504 102.31 -5.98 24.27
CA THR A 504 101.23 -6.49 23.41
C THR A 504 101.75 -6.65 21.99
N TYR A 505 101.86 -7.87 21.51
CA TYR A 505 102.25 -8.19 20.13
C TYR A 505 101.00 -8.26 19.24
N TYR A 506 101.20 -8.05 17.94
CA TYR A 506 100.14 -8.20 16.94
C TYR A 506 100.48 -9.31 15.96
N VAL A 507 99.47 -9.99 15.45
CA VAL A 507 99.60 -10.91 14.32
C VAL A 507 98.84 -10.28 13.17
N ALA A 508 99.43 -10.22 11.98
CA ALA A 508 98.73 -9.94 10.74
C ALA A 508 98.65 -11.23 9.93
N LEU A 509 97.45 -11.60 9.49
CA LEU A 509 97.17 -12.82 8.73
C LEU A 509 96.39 -12.46 7.47
N THR A 510 96.85 -12.93 6.32
CA THR A 510 96.15 -12.81 5.04
C THR A 510 96.50 -14.02 4.16
N SER A 511 96.05 -14.05 2.91
CA SER A 511 96.52 -15.05 1.96
C SER A 511 97.85 -14.66 1.31
N PHE A 512 98.67 -15.64 0.96
CA PHE A 512 99.93 -15.43 0.24
C PHE A 512 99.71 -14.66 -1.06
N ASP A 513 98.67 -15.01 -1.82
CA ASP A 513 98.28 -14.32 -3.06
C ASP A 513 98.03 -12.82 -2.82
N ILE A 514 97.26 -12.46 -1.79
CA ILE A 514 96.99 -11.06 -1.44
C ILE A 514 98.28 -10.34 -1.04
N HIS A 515 99.17 -11.01 -0.30
CA HIS A 515 100.43 -10.42 0.12
C HIS A 515 101.40 -10.18 -1.06
N ASP A 516 101.55 -11.14 -1.98
CA ASP A 516 102.58 -11.09 -3.04
C ASP A 516 102.13 -10.31 -4.29
N ASP A 517 100.83 -10.30 -4.61
CA ASP A 517 100.26 -9.56 -5.73
C ASP A 517 99.33 -8.44 -5.23
N ALA A 518 99.63 -7.19 -5.61
CA ALA A 518 98.85 -6.01 -5.24
C ALA A 518 97.43 -5.99 -5.83
N GLU A 519 97.18 -6.75 -6.89
CA GLU A 519 95.88 -6.85 -7.57
C GLU A 519 95.11 -8.12 -7.19
N ALA A 520 95.72 -9.06 -6.48
CA ALA A 520 95.02 -10.24 -5.98
C ALA A 520 94.00 -9.84 -4.90
N THR A 521 92.83 -10.48 -4.91
CA THR A 521 91.76 -10.25 -3.91
C THR A 521 91.47 -11.44 -3.01
N ASP A 522 91.83 -12.66 -3.44
CA ASP A 522 91.58 -13.98 -2.82
C ASP A 522 90.42 -14.03 -1.80
N ASN A 523 89.23 -13.64 -2.25
CA ASN A 523 88.03 -13.48 -1.42
C ASN A 523 87.11 -14.71 -1.53
N LYS A 524 87.67 -15.91 -1.51
CA LYS A 524 86.89 -17.14 -1.68
C LYS A 524 86.22 -17.50 -0.35
N ILE A 525 84.93 -17.83 -0.39
CA ILE A 525 84.17 -18.26 0.81
C ILE A 525 84.78 -19.45 1.55
N THR A 526 85.58 -20.27 0.86
CA THR A 526 86.26 -21.43 1.44
C THR A 526 87.54 -21.08 2.21
N ASN A 527 88.04 -19.84 2.12
CA ASN A 527 89.31 -19.41 2.73
C ASN A 527 89.21 -19.25 4.26
N THR A 528 88.89 -20.34 4.93
CA THR A 528 88.80 -20.43 6.38
C THR A 528 90.15 -20.80 6.98
N TYR A 529 90.39 -20.46 8.25
CA TYR A 529 91.58 -20.86 8.99
C TYR A 529 91.30 -21.04 10.48
N GLN A 530 92.12 -21.87 11.13
CA GLN A 530 92.25 -21.89 12.59
C GLN A 530 93.63 -21.37 13.00
N ILE A 531 93.66 -20.27 13.76
CA ILE A 531 94.87 -19.70 14.35
C ILE A 531 95.02 -20.13 15.81
N ALA A 532 96.21 -20.52 16.23
CA ALA A 532 96.48 -20.92 17.61
C ALA A 532 97.84 -20.42 18.10
N LEU A 533 97.85 -19.82 19.29
CA LEU A 533 99.08 -19.49 20.01
C LEU A 533 99.29 -20.52 21.12
N THR A 534 100.48 -21.10 21.21
CA THR A 534 100.82 -22.15 22.18
C THR A 534 102.19 -21.92 22.80
N ASN A 535 102.40 -22.47 24.00
CA ASN A 535 103.73 -22.54 24.60
C ASN A 535 104.56 -23.61 23.89
N ARG A 536 105.83 -23.30 23.63
CA ARG A 536 106.78 -24.20 22.98
C ARG A 536 107.58 -25.05 23.97
#